data_AF-A0A2V8RF66-F1
#
_entry.id   AF-A0A2V8RF66-F1
#
_cell.length_a   1.000
_cell.length_b   1.000
_cell.length_c   1.000
_cell.angle_alpha   90.00
_cell.angle_beta   90.00
_cell.angle_gamma   90.00
#
_symmetry.space_group_name_H-M   'P 1'
#
loop_
_entity.id
_entity.type
_entity.pdbx_description
1 polymer ?
#
loop_
_entity_poly.entity_id
_entity_poly.type
_entity_poly.pdbx_seq_one_letter_code
_entity_poly.pdbx_strand_id
1 'polypeptide(L)'
;MILFLRRVWAFVARDWRLELSYRMQFFLRILSILIVVTTLFFISKIFAGFADPRFEQWRDPLAAWLTGLAVLNYFMTGFSSLANAIRQEQVQGTLESVLMTPISVPTVIVASSAWDFVQATFFSSLYLFFGWLFFGVHYRGSFVLALFFLLLTTMVLSCLGIL
;
A
#
# COMPACT_ATOMS: atom_id res chain seq x y z
N MET A 1 -23.59 -4.28 12.93
CA MET A 1 -22.82 -4.54 11.69
C MET A 1 -23.07 -3.50 10.60
N ILE A 2 -24.33 -3.23 10.20
CA ILE A 2 -24.66 -2.25 9.14
C ILE A 2 -24.17 -0.82 9.47
N LEU A 3 -24.32 -0.37 10.72
CA LEU A 3 -23.85 0.95 11.15
C LEU A 3 -22.32 1.08 11.10
N PHE A 4 -21.57 0.00 11.37
CA PHE A 4 -20.11 0.02 11.32
C PHE A 4 -19.62 0.14 9.87
N LEU A 5 -20.13 -0.69 8.96
CA LEU A 5 -19.79 -0.61 7.53
C LEU A 5 -20.10 0.77 6.95
N ARG A 6 -21.25 1.36 7.34
CA ARG A 6 -21.64 2.70 6.89
C ARG A 6 -20.71 3.79 7.40
N ARG A 7 -20.15 3.63 8.61
CA ARG A 7 -19.13 4.53 9.17
C ARG A 7 -17.81 4.40 8.42
N VAL A 8 -17.30 3.18 8.23
CA VAL A 8 -16.07 2.93 7.44
C VAL A 8 -16.20 3.53 6.04
N TRP A 9 -17.33 3.29 5.37
CA TRP A 9 -17.59 3.87 4.06
C TRP A 9 -17.62 5.40 4.06
N ALA A 10 -18.17 6.03 5.11
CA ALA A 10 -18.19 7.48 5.22
C ALA A 10 -16.78 8.08 5.33
N PHE A 11 -15.87 7.44 6.08
CA PHE A 11 -14.45 7.84 6.16
C PHE A 11 -13.75 7.65 4.81
N VAL A 12 -13.91 6.49 4.19
CA VAL A 12 -13.36 6.20 2.85
C VAL A 12 -13.83 7.23 1.81
N ALA A 13 -15.13 7.54 1.79
CA ALA A 13 -15.70 8.52 0.85
C ALA A 13 -15.22 9.95 1.13
N ARG A 14 -15.00 10.32 2.40
CA ARG A 14 -14.43 11.62 2.80
C ARG A 14 -12.99 11.73 2.29
N ASP A 15 -12.16 10.75 2.60
CA ASP A 15 -10.73 10.81 2.32
C ASP A 15 -10.45 10.67 0.81
N TRP A 16 -11.27 9.91 0.09
CA TRP A 16 -11.26 9.91 -1.38
C TRP A 16 -11.52 11.28 -2.00
N ARG A 17 -12.48 12.04 -1.47
CA ARG A 17 -12.76 13.41 -1.97
C ARG A 17 -11.61 14.37 -1.67
N LEU A 18 -10.96 14.20 -0.53
CA LEU A 18 -9.74 14.96 -0.20
C LEU A 18 -8.64 14.64 -1.21
N GLU A 19 -8.35 13.36 -1.45
CA GLU A 19 -7.31 12.95 -2.40
C GLU A 19 -7.60 13.45 -3.83
N LEU A 20 -8.86 13.38 -4.28
CA LEU A 20 -9.30 13.91 -5.57
C LEU A 20 -9.22 15.43 -5.67
N SER A 21 -9.19 16.14 -4.54
CA SER A 21 -8.92 17.58 -4.51
C SER A 21 -7.44 17.87 -4.77
N TYR A 22 -6.54 16.98 -4.32
CA TYR A 22 -5.09 17.03 -4.53
C TYR A 22 -4.63 16.23 -5.76
N ARG A 23 -5.28 16.46 -6.91
CA ARG A 23 -5.04 15.72 -8.17
C ARG A 23 -3.58 15.65 -8.59
N MET A 24 -2.82 16.72 -8.36
CA MET A 24 -1.40 16.78 -8.69
C MET A 24 -0.58 15.77 -7.88
N GLN A 25 -0.83 15.68 -6.57
CA GLN A 25 -0.14 14.72 -5.70
C GLN A 25 -0.45 13.28 -6.11
N PHE A 26 -1.72 12.98 -6.38
CA PHE A 26 -2.15 11.67 -6.86
C PHE A 26 -1.44 11.29 -8.16
N PHE A 27 -1.42 12.21 -9.14
CA PHE A 27 -0.75 11.99 -10.43
C PHE A 27 0.76 11.81 -10.27
N LEU A 28 1.42 12.66 -9.48
CA LEU A 28 2.86 12.56 -9.21
C LEU A 28 3.23 11.24 -8.55
N ARG A 29 2.35 10.69 -7.69
CA ARG A 29 2.57 9.39 -7.05
C ARG A 29 2.52 8.25 -8.08
N ILE A 30 1.57 8.27 -9.02
CA ILE A 30 1.52 7.29 -10.12
C ILE A 30 2.77 7.41 -11.00
N LEU A 31 3.14 8.63 -11.38
CA LEU A 31 4.32 8.89 -12.19
C LEU A 31 5.61 8.41 -11.49
N SER A 32 5.72 8.65 -10.18
CA SER A 32 6.85 8.18 -9.37
C SER A 32 6.97 6.65 -9.40
N ILE A 33 5.85 5.92 -9.25
CA ILE A 33 5.84 4.44 -9.35
C ILE A 33 6.34 4.01 -10.73
N LEU A 34 5.86 4.64 -11.81
CA LEU A 34 6.31 4.31 -13.16
C LEU A 34 7.82 4.54 -13.33
N ILE A 35 8.35 5.64 -12.80
CA ILE A 35 9.79 5.94 -12.83
C ILE A 35 10.57 4.88 -12.05
N VAL A 36 10.10 4.48 -10.86
CA VAL A 36 10.76 3.44 -10.05
C VAL A 36 10.76 2.10 -10.78
N VAL A 37 9.63 1.66 -11.32
CA VAL A 37 9.52 0.40 -12.08
C VAL A 37 10.48 0.42 -13.28
N THR A 38 10.50 1.52 -14.02
CA THR A 38 11.39 1.71 -15.19
C THR A 38 12.86 1.68 -14.80
N THR A 39 13.22 2.34 -13.70
CA THR A 39 14.59 2.35 -13.18
C THR A 39 15.02 0.93 -12.78
N LEU A 40 14.18 0.20 -12.05
CA LEU A 40 14.44 -1.18 -11.67
C LEU A 40 14.56 -2.11 -12.88
N PHE A 41 13.79 -1.89 -13.95
CA PHE A 41 13.96 -2.62 -15.19
C PHE A 41 15.36 -2.42 -15.77
N PHE A 42 15.84 -1.18 -15.89
CA PHE A 42 17.18 -0.93 -16.41
C PHE A 42 18.27 -1.50 -15.50
N ILE A 43 18.10 -1.42 -14.17
CA ILE A 43 19.01 -2.07 -13.22
C ILE A 43 19.00 -3.59 -13.43
N SER A 44 17.83 -4.23 -13.63
CA SER A 44 17.74 -5.67 -13.85
C SER A 44 18.49 -6.13 -15.11
N LYS A 45 18.58 -5.27 -16.15
CA LYS A 45 19.32 -5.58 -17.38
C LYS A 45 20.82 -5.69 -17.18
N ILE A 46 21.37 -5.05 -16.13
CA ILE A 46 22.78 -5.24 -15.74
C ILE A 46 23.04 -6.69 -15.34
N PHE A 47 22.06 -7.35 -14.71
CA PHE A 47 22.17 -8.73 -14.25
C PHE A 47 22.02 -9.76 -15.38
N ALA A 48 21.39 -9.40 -16.49
CA ALA A 48 21.22 -10.30 -17.64
C ALA A 48 22.57 -10.69 -18.31
N GLY A 49 23.62 -9.89 -18.12
CA GLY A 49 24.95 -10.14 -18.68
C GLY A 49 25.75 -11.25 -17.97
N PHE A 50 25.32 -11.70 -16.79
CA PHE A 50 25.98 -12.81 -16.09
C PHE A 50 25.54 -14.16 -16.71
N ALA A 51 26.49 -14.87 -17.32
CA ALA A 51 26.26 -16.14 -18.01
C ALA A 51 26.60 -17.39 -17.19
N ASP A 52 27.10 -17.22 -15.95
CA ASP A 52 27.44 -18.35 -15.09
C ASP A 52 26.15 -19.07 -14.62
N PRO A 53 26.02 -20.40 -14.87
CA PRO A 53 24.88 -21.21 -14.46
C PRO A 53 24.55 -21.12 -12.97
N ARG A 54 25.53 -20.82 -12.11
CA ARG A 54 25.32 -20.68 -10.65
C ARG A 54 24.39 -19.54 -10.27
N PHE A 55 24.21 -18.54 -11.15
CA PHE A 55 23.39 -17.36 -10.90
C PHE A 55 22.12 -17.32 -11.73
N GLU A 56 21.65 -18.47 -12.26
CA GLU A 56 20.45 -18.53 -13.10
C GLU A 56 19.21 -17.92 -12.42
N GLN A 57 19.05 -18.13 -11.10
CA GLN A 57 17.95 -17.54 -10.31
C GLN A 57 18.03 -16.01 -10.19
N TRP A 58 19.21 -15.42 -10.35
CA TRP A 58 19.46 -13.98 -10.20
C TRP A 58 19.44 -13.23 -11.54
N ARG A 59 19.25 -13.93 -12.67
CA ARG A 59 19.23 -13.33 -14.01
C ARG A 59 18.01 -12.45 -14.26
N ASP A 60 16.89 -12.72 -13.61
CA ASP A 60 15.66 -11.92 -13.71
C ASP A 60 15.11 -11.53 -12.33
N PRO A 61 15.77 -10.58 -11.65
CA PRO A 61 15.37 -10.17 -10.29
C PRO A 61 14.16 -9.23 -10.29
N LEU A 62 13.74 -8.75 -11.46
CA LEU A 62 12.75 -7.68 -11.60
C LEU A 62 11.40 -8.09 -11.01
N ALA A 63 10.93 -9.30 -11.32
CA ALA A 63 9.68 -9.83 -10.79
C ALA A 63 9.68 -9.82 -9.25
N ALA A 64 10.77 -10.30 -8.64
CA ALA A 64 10.93 -10.34 -7.19
C ALA A 64 10.95 -8.93 -6.57
N TRP A 65 11.67 -7.99 -7.18
CA TRP A 65 11.73 -6.61 -6.69
C TRP A 65 10.38 -5.90 -6.73
N LEU A 66 9.62 -6.04 -7.82
CA LEU A 66 8.29 -5.42 -7.91
C LEU A 66 7.30 -6.04 -6.93
N THR A 67 7.33 -7.36 -6.75
CA THR A 67 6.53 -8.00 -5.69
C THR A 67 6.95 -7.54 -4.31
N GLY A 68 8.26 -7.40 -4.07
CA GLY A 68 8.81 -6.92 -2.81
C GLY A 68 8.38 -5.49 -2.51
N LEU A 69 8.42 -4.58 -3.49
CA LEU A 69 7.96 -3.20 -3.33
C LEU A 69 6.45 -3.12 -3.08
N ALA A 70 5.65 -3.92 -3.78
CA ALA A 70 4.21 -3.99 -3.57
C ALA A 70 3.89 -4.44 -2.12
N VAL A 71 4.59 -5.44 -1.60
CA VAL A 71 4.44 -5.91 -0.21
C VAL A 71 4.98 -4.89 0.79
N LEU A 72 6.12 -4.27 0.51
CA LEU A 72 6.73 -3.26 1.37
C LEU A 72 5.82 -2.04 1.56
N ASN A 73 5.11 -1.62 0.52
CA ASN A 73 4.12 -0.54 0.62
C ASN A 73 3.00 -0.90 1.62
N TYR A 74 2.47 -2.13 1.57
CA TYR A 74 1.51 -2.61 2.58
C TYR A 74 2.11 -2.69 3.98
N PHE A 75 3.35 -3.17 4.09
CA PHE A 75 4.08 -3.23 5.36
C PHE A 75 4.14 -1.85 6.02
N MET A 76 4.57 -0.84 5.26
CA MET A 76 4.70 0.54 5.75
C MET A 76 3.33 1.13 6.13
N THR A 77 2.28 0.84 5.36
CA THR A 77 0.92 1.27 5.68
C THR A 77 0.39 0.63 6.95
N GLY A 78 0.57 -0.69 7.14
CA GLY A 78 0.17 -1.37 8.37
C GLY A 78 0.87 -0.80 9.60
N PHE A 79 2.16 -0.52 9.49
CA PHE A 79 2.96 0.02 10.59
C PHE A 79 2.59 1.46 10.98
N SER A 80 2.21 2.31 10.01
CA SER A 80 2.09 3.76 10.24
C SER A 80 0.67 4.33 10.19
N SER A 81 -0.29 3.66 9.52
CA SER A 81 -1.65 4.19 9.29
C SER A 81 -2.36 4.58 10.59
N LEU A 82 -2.25 3.74 11.61
CA LEU A 82 -2.94 3.95 12.88
C LEU A 82 -2.41 5.16 13.65
N ALA A 83 -1.08 5.24 13.81
CA ALA A 83 -0.42 6.35 14.46
C ALA A 83 -0.62 7.67 13.69
N ASN A 84 -0.56 7.60 12.36
CA ASN A 84 -0.79 8.76 11.50
C ASN A 84 -2.22 9.28 11.58
N ALA A 85 -3.22 8.39 11.65
CA ALA A 85 -4.61 8.81 11.80
C ALA A 85 -4.84 9.61 13.09
N ILE A 86 -4.31 9.14 14.23
CA ILE A 86 -4.41 9.86 15.50
C ILE A 86 -3.67 11.20 15.41
N ARG A 87 -2.44 11.18 14.89
CA ARG A 87 -1.61 12.40 14.75
C ARG A 87 -2.26 13.44 13.84
N GLN A 88 -2.92 13.02 12.75
CA GLN A 88 -3.61 13.94 11.86
C GLN A 88 -4.77 14.67 12.57
N GLU A 89 -5.59 13.94 13.33
CA GLU A 89 -6.68 14.53 14.11
C GLU A 89 -6.15 15.44 15.25
N GLN A 90 -4.98 15.13 15.82
CA GLN A 90 -4.32 16.01 16.78
C GLN A 90 -3.82 17.31 16.14
N VAL A 91 -3.14 17.23 14.99
CA VAL A 91 -2.58 18.39 14.28
C VAL A 91 -3.70 19.32 13.77
N GLN A 92 -4.84 18.74 13.38
CA GLN A 92 -6.01 19.51 12.95
C GLN A 92 -6.83 20.09 14.12
N GLY A 93 -6.54 19.70 15.37
CA GLY A 93 -7.31 20.11 16.55
C GLY A 93 -8.71 19.48 16.60
N THR A 94 -8.95 18.41 15.86
CA THR A 94 -10.26 17.75 15.71
C THR A 94 -10.42 16.53 16.59
N LEU A 95 -9.34 16.06 17.24
CA LEU A 95 -9.38 14.88 18.10
C LEU A 95 -10.47 14.98 19.18
N GLU A 96 -10.56 16.11 19.89
CA GLU A 96 -11.58 16.31 20.93
C GLU A 96 -12.99 16.25 20.35
N SER A 97 -13.21 16.90 19.21
CA SER A 97 -14.51 16.88 18.52
C SER A 97 -14.91 15.46 18.12
N VAL A 98 -13.97 14.67 17.58
CA VAL A 98 -14.18 13.28 17.18
C VAL A 98 -14.49 12.41 18.41
N LEU A 99 -13.79 12.58 19.52
CA LEU A 99 -14.03 11.84 20.76
C LEU A 99 -15.36 12.20 21.45
N MET A 100 -15.90 13.40 21.20
CA MET A 100 -17.22 13.82 21.68
C MET A 100 -18.37 13.25 20.84
N THR A 101 -18.08 12.65 19.67
CA THR A 101 -19.12 11.99 18.86
C THR A 101 -19.53 10.63 19.45
N PRO A 102 -20.75 10.13 19.18
CA PRO A 102 -21.21 8.81 19.63
C PRO A 102 -20.60 7.65 18.79
N ILE A 103 -19.30 7.72 18.51
CA ILE A 103 -18.51 6.66 17.86
C ILE A 103 -17.46 6.17 18.84
N SER A 104 -17.34 4.84 18.99
CA SER A 104 -16.30 4.27 19.84
C SER A 104 -14.91 4.50 19.25
N VAL A 105 -13.92 4.77 20.10
CA VAL A 105 -12.53 5.03 19.69
C VAL A 105 -11.96 3.94 18.76
N PRO A 106 -12.14 2.63 19.01
CA PRO A 106 -11.66 1.60 18.10
C PRO A 106 -12.32 1.67 16.71
N THR A 107 -13.58 2.10 16.63
CA THR A 107 -14.27 2.27 15.34
C THR A 107 -13.69 3.44 14.56
N VAL A 108 -13.37 4.55 15.22
CA VAL A 108 -12.72 5.71 14.56
C VAL A 108 -11.38 5.29 13.98
N ILE A 109 -10.56 4.60 14.78
CA ILE A 109 -9.22 4.16 14.41
C ILE A 109 -9.23 3.18 13.21
N VAL A 110 -10.14 2.21 13.21
CA VAL A 110 -10.25 1.26 12.09
C VAL A 110 -10.83 1.95 10.85
N ALA A 111 -11.80 2.86 11.03
CA ALA A 111 -12.40 3.57 9.90
C ALA A 111 -11.43 4.57 9.25
N SER A 112 -10.57 5.23 10.02
CA SER A 112 -9.58 6.18 9.52
C SER A 112 -8.44 5.50 8.75
N SER A 113 -8.02 4.30 9.17
CA SER A 113 -6.97 3.53 8.47
C SER A 113 -7.48 2.82 7.21
N ALA A 114 -8.80 2.66 7.05
CA ALA A 114 -9.38 1.96 5.91
C ALA A 114 -9.00 2.58 4.55
N TRP A 115 -8.96 3.92 4.48
CA TRP A 115 -8.57 4.61 3.25
C TRP A 115 -7.10 4.38 2.90
N ASP A 116 -6.21 4.38 3.89
CA ASP A 116 -4.79 4.13 3.69
C ASP A 116 -4.55 2.75 3.06
N PHE A 117 -5.30 1.73 3.48
CA PHE A 117 -5.23 0.40 2.88
C PHE A 117 -5.79 0.33 1.46
N VAL A 118 -6.86 1.09 1.16
CA VAL A 118 -7.37 1.20 -0.21
C VAL A 118 -6.31 1.82 -1.12
N GLN A 119 -5.66 2.90 -0.66
CA GLN A 119 -4.54 3.50 -1.40
C GLN A 119 -3.38 2.53 -1.55
N ALA A 120 -2.96 1.86 -0.46
CA ALA A 120 -1.88 0.89 -0.51
C ALA A 120 -2.16 -0.20 -1.54
N THR A 121 -3.38 -0.73 -1.56
CA THR A 121 -3.84 -1.71 -2.56
C THR A 121 -3.70 -1.20 -3.98
N PHE A 122 -4.21 0.01 -4.24
CA PHE A 122 -4.15 0.63 -5.56
C PHE A 122 -2.71 0.84 -6.02
N PHE A 123 -1.87 1.49 -5.22
CA PHE A 123 -0.49 1.78 -5.59
C PHE A 123 0.41 0.54 -5.65
N SER A 124 0.19 -0.45 -4.77
CA SER A 124 0.88 -1.74 -4.84
C SER A 124 0.52 -2.50 -6.12
N SER A 125 -0.75 -2.45 -6.55
CA SER A 125 -1.17 -3.06 -7.81
C SER A 125 -0.54 -2.37 -9.02
N LEU A 126 -0.28 -1.05 -8.96
CA LEU A 126 0.38 -0.32 -10.04
C LEU A 126 1.84 -0.76 -10.26
N TYR A 127 2.59 -1.12 -9.21
CA TYR A 127 3.93 -1.69 -9.38
C TYR A 127 3.89 -2.97 -10.22
N LEU A 128 2.93 -3.86 -9.92
CA LEU A 128 2.76 -5.11 -10.65
C LEU A 128 2.23 -4.88 -12.06
N PHE A 129 1.24 -4.01 -12.20
CA PHE A 129 0.61 -3.68 -13.46
C PHE A 129 1.60 -3.08 -14.46
N PHE A 130 2.42 -2.11 -14.04
CA PHE A 130 3.42 -1.50 -14.93
C PHE A 130 4.57 -2.47 -15.27
N GLY A 131 4.98 -3.33 -14.34
CA GLY A 131 5.93 -4.41 -14.63
C GLY A 131 5.41 -5.33 -15.73
N TRP A 132 4.17 -5.79 -15.59
CA TRP A 132 3.53 -6.63 -16.60
C TRP A 132 3.33 -5.90 -17.94
N LEU A 133 2.75 -4.69 -17.92
CA LEU A 133 2.34 -3.95 -19.12
C LEU A 133 3.52 -3.49 -19.98
N PHE A 134 4.55 -2.89 -19.37
CA PHE A 134 5.64 -2.26 -20.12
C PHE A 134 6.86 -3.16 -20.31
N PHE A 135 7.08 -4.09 -19.37
CA PHE A 135 8.32 -4.88 -19.31
C PHE A 135 8.09 -6.38 -19.46
N GLY A 136 6.84 -6.82 -19.66
CA GLY A 136 6.52 -8.22 -19.93
C GLY A 136 6.78 -9.15 -18.75
N VAL A 137 6.70 -8.63 -17.52
CA VAL A 137 7.02 -9.40 -16.32
C VAL A 137 5.98 -10.49 -16.08
N HIS A 138 6.45 -11.72 -15.89
CA HIS A 138 5.60 -12.86 -15.58
C HIS A 138 5.67 -13.22 -14.11
N TYR A 139 4.64 -12.85 -13.34
CA TYR A 139 4.50 -13.25 -11.95
C TYR A 139 4.07 -14.72 -11.86
N ARG A 140 4.87 -15.53 -11.15
CA ARG A 140 4.62 -16.96 -10.93
C ARG A 140 4.40 -17.23 -9.45
N GLY A 141 3.60 -18.26 -9.14
CA GLY A 141 3.33 -18.71 -7.78
C GLY A 141 1.83 -18.79 -7.48
N SER A 142 1.51 -19.09 -6.23
CA SER A 142 0.12 -19.14 -5.78
C SER A 142 -0.33 -17.76 -5.32
N PHE A 143 -1.18 -17.11 -6.12
CA PHE A 143 -1.79 -15.83 -5.77
C PHE A 143 -2.62 -15.90 -4.48
N VAL A 144 -3.23 -17.06 -4.21
CA VAL A 144 -4.01 -17.31 -2.99
C VAL A 144 -3.10 -17.27 -1.76
N LEU A 145 -1.96 -17.97 -1.81
CA LEU A 145 -1.00 -17.95 -0.70
C LEU A 145 -0.37 -16.56 -0.53
N ALA A 146 -0.09 -15.86 -1.63
CA ALA A 146 0.43 -14.49 -1.57
C ALA A 146 -0.57 -13.53 -0.91
N LEU A 147 -1.86 -13.62 -1.27
CA LEU A 147 -2.90 -12.81 -0.64
C LEU A 147 -3.07 -13.14 0.84
N PHE A 148 -3.07 -14.44 1.19
CA PHE A 148 -3.13 -14.88 2.57
C PHE A 148 -1.93 -14.35 3.39
N PHE A 149 -0.72 -14.45 2.85
CA PHE A 149 0.49 -13.93 3.49
C PHE A 149 0.43 -12.42 3.66
N LEU A 150 -0.05 -11.69 2.65
CA LEU A 150 -0.20 -10.24 2.71
C LEU A 150 -1.21 -9.82 3.78
N LEU A 151 -2.36 -10.50 3.88
CA LEU A 151 -3.35 -10.22 4.92
C LEU A 151 -2.80 -10.52 6.32
N LEU A 152 -2.14 -11.66 6.50
CA LEU A 152 -1.57 -12.06 7.79
C LEU A 152 -0.48 -11.08 8.25
N THR A 153 0.46 -10.74 7.36
CA THR A 153 1.53 -9.79 7.67
C THR A 153 0.98 -8.40 7.97
N THR A 154 0.02 -7.92 7.17
CA THR A 154 -0.64 -6.64 7.41
C THR A 154 -1.32 -6.59 8.77
N MET A 155 -2.03 -7.67 9.16
CA MET A 155 -2.69 -7.75 10.47
C MET A 155 -1.68 -7.69 11.62
N VAL A 156 -0.60 -8.48 11.56
CA VAL A 156 0.46 -8.49 12.59
C VAL A 156 1.12 -7.12 12.71
N LEU A 157 1.43 -6.47 11.60
CA LEU A 157 2.08 -5.16 11.58
C LEU A 157 1.17 -4.04 12.06
N SER A 158 -0.12 -4.12 11.74
CA SER A 158 -1.11 -3.18 12.24
C SER A 158 -1.19 -3.22 13.77
N CYS A 159 -1.02 -4.39 14.39
CA CYS A 159 -0.94 -4.51 15.85
C CYS A 159 0.34 -3.88 16.42
N LEU A 160 1.47 -3.99 15.73
CA LEU A 160 2.73 -3.36 16.14
C LEU A 160 2.67 -1.83 16.05
N GLY A 161 1.99 -1.28 15.04
CA GLY A 161 1.84 0.18 14.88
C GLY A 161 0.98 0.85 15.96
N ILE A 162 0.30 0.08 16.82
CA ILE A 162 -0.49 0.59 17.96
C ILE A 162 0.37 0.71 19.24
N LEU A 163 1.44 -0.09 19.35
CA LEU A 163 2.35 -0.13 20.50
C LEU A 163 3.36 1.03 20.45
#